data_AF-A0A0G4GFD3-F1
#
_entry.id   AF-A0A0G4GFD3-F1
#
_cell.length_a   1.000
_cell.length_b   1.000
_cell.length_c   1.000
_cell.angle_alpha   90.00
_cell.angle_beta   90.00
_cell.angle_gamma   90.00
#
_symmetry.space_group_name_H-M   'P 1'
#
loop_
_entity.id
_entity.type
_entity.pdbx_description
1 polymer ?
#
loop_
_entity_poly.entity_id
_entity_poly.type
_entity_poly.pdbx_seq_one_letter_code
_entity_poly.pdbx_strand_id
1 'polypeptide(L)'
;MSGGTGLRKPVFGKVKDLETGSRGVNLKVKVVSTEMKLEREKNGTKLRIGEAIAGDDTGIVTLTLRNEQIDVCAVGAPIVIRNGKVEMFKGHIRLEVDKWGKIVASEEALEFEVNKENDVSATEYELVPVDER
;
A
#
# COMPACT_ATOMS: atom_id res chain seq x y z
N MET A 1 37.43 14.10 -6.83
CA MET A 1 36.85 13.15 -5.86
C MET A 1 35.42 13.57 -5.59
N SER A 2 34.45 12.99 -6.31
CA SER A 2 33.02 13.29 -6.13
C SER A 2 32.51 12.51 -4.92
N GLY A 3 32.23 13.23 -3.82
CA GLY A 3 31.70 12.65 -2.59
C GLY A 3 30.37 11.94 -2.85
N GLY A 4 30.34 10.64 -2.62
CA GLY A 4 29.10 9.87 -2.59
C GLY A 4 28.19 10.45 -1.51
N THR A 5 27.08 11.06 -1.93
CA THR A 5 26.01 11.44 -1.03
C THR A 5 25.45 10.15 -0.43
N GLY A 6 25.65 9.94 0.86
CA GLY A 6 25.11 8.78 1.58
C GLY A 6 23.60 8.65 1.34
N LEU A 7 23.12 7.41 1.21
CA LEU A 7 21.71 7.12 1.01
C LEU A 7 20.89 7.82 2.12
N ARG A 8 19.95 8.69 1.72
CA ARG A 8 19.07 9.37 2.67
C ARG A 8 18.24 8.33 3.41
N LYS A 9 18.14 8.47 4.73
CA LYS A 9 17.24 7.64 5.53
C LYS A 9 15.82 7.80 4.99
N PRO A 10 15.07 6.70 4.80
CA PRO A 10 13.75 6.80 4.24
C PRO A 10 12.78 7.40 5.28
N VAL A 11 11.97 8.35 4.84
CA VAL A 11 10.92 8.99 5.65
C VAL A 11 9.64 8.18 5.51
N PHE A 12 8.99 7.93 6.63
CA PHE A 12 7.71 7.22 6.70
C PHE A 12 6.57 8.21 6.92
N GLY A 13 5.55 8.12 6.07
CA GLY A 13 4.32 8.90 6.19
C GLY A 13 3.28 8.22 7.07
N LYS A 14 2.08 8.80 7.11
CA LYS A 14 0.91 8.24 7.80
C LYS A 14 -0.18 7.88 6.79
N VAL A 15 -1.01 6.90 7.15
CA VAL A 15 -2.10 6.43 6.26
C VAL A 15 -3.12 7.53 5.98
N LYS A 16 -3.48 8.35 6.97
CA LYS A 16 -4.44 9.45 6.79
C LYS A 16 -4.01 10.50 5.76
N ASP A 17 -2.72 10.61 5.47
CA ASP A 17 -2.15 11.62 4.57
C ASP A 17 -2.09 11.11 3.11
N LEU A 18 -2.62 9.91 2.84
CA LEU A 18 -2.71 9.38 1.48
C LEU A 18 -3.81 10.09 0.70
N GLU A 19 -3.41 10.73 -0.40
CA GLU A 19 -4.31 11.40 -1.32
C GLU A 19 -4.22 10.80 -2.74
N THR A 20 -5.20 11.12 -3.57
CA THR A 20 -5.20 10.75 -4.99
C THR A 20 -3.91 11.22 -5.67
N GLY A 21 -3.22 10.32 -6.37
CA GLY A 21 -1.95 10.64 -7.05
C GLY A 21 -0.70 10.60 -6.17
N SER A 22 -0.81 10.29 -4.88
CA SER A 22 0.34 10.08 -3.99
C SER A 22 1.29 9.02 -4.54
N ARG A 23 2.60 9.31 -4.55
CA ARG A 23 3.66 8.42 -5.06
C ARG A 23 4.89 8.46 -4.16
N GLY A 24 5.66 7.39 -4.18
CA GLY A 24 6.89 7.29 -3.39
C GLY A 24 6.63 7.16 -1.89
N VAL A 25 5.42 6.75 -1.50
CA VAL A 25 5.04 6.67 -0.09
C VAL A 25 5.72 5.50 0.59
N ASN A 26 6.21 5.71 1.81
CA ASN A 26 6.72 4.64 2.66
C ASN A 26 5.88 4.60 3.93
N LEU A 27 5.39 3.43 4.30
CA LEU A 27 4.51 3.25 5.45
C LEU A 27 4.96 2.05 6.31
N LYS A 28 4.72 2.15 7.61
CA LYS A 28 4.76 1.02 8.55
C LYS A 28 3.32 0.77 9.01
N VAL A 29 2.74 -0.36 8.63
CA VAL A 29 1.32 -0.66 8.88
C VAL A 29 1.15 -2.08 9.40
N LYS A 30 0.03 -2.35 10.06
CA LYS A 30 -0.41 -3.70 10.41
C LYS A 30 -1.53 -4.14 9.49
N VAL A 31 -1.46 -5.39 9.05
CA VAL A 31 -2.52 -6.01 8.23
C VAL A 31 -3.72 -6.35 9.09
N VAL A 32 -4.90 -5.91 8.66
CA VAL A 32 -6.20 -6.13 9.32
C VAL A 32 -6.95 -7.29 8.67
N SER A 33 -6.94 -7.38 7.34
CA SER A 33 -7.56 -8.48 6.59
C SER A 33 -6.84 -8.69 5.27
N THR A 34 -6.95 -9.89 4.71
CA THR A 34 -6.38 -10.26 3.41
C THR A 34 -7.31 -11.22 2.70
N GLU A 35 -7.56 -10.98 1.42
CA GLU A 35 -8.44 -11.77 0.58
C GLU A 35 -7.81 -12.00 -0.80
N MET A 36 -7.78 -13.26 -1.25
CA MET A 36 -7.35 -13.59 -2.61
C MET A 36 -8.53 -13.40 -3.57
N LYS A 37 -8.34 -12.56 -4.59
CA LYS A 37 -9.38 -12.23 -5.58
C LYS A 37 -9.25 -13.05 -6.86
N LEU A 38 -8.03 -13.42 -7.22
CA LEU A 38 -7.73 -14.18 -8.43
C LEU A 38 -6.51 -15.06 -8.20
N GLU A 39 -6.60 -16.31 -8.57
CA GLU A 39 -5.45 -17.20 -8.74
C GLU A 39 -5.61 -17.96 -10.05
N ARG A 40 -4.63 -17.81 -10.94
CA ARG A 40 -4.56 -18.51 -12.22
C ARG A 40 -3.13 -18.93 -12.49
N GLU A 41 -2.97 -20.12 -13.04
CA GLU A 41 -1.69 -20.61 -13.52
C GLU A 41 -1.78 -20.85 -15.03
N LYS A 42 -0.82 -20.33 -15.79
CA LYS A 42 -0.72 -20.58 -17.23
C LYS A 42 0.75 -20.75 -17.61
N ASN A 43 1.07 -21.87 -18.27
CA ASN A 43 2.42 -22.20 -18.74
C ASN A 43 3.48 -22.07 -17.62
N GLY A 44 3.16 -22.53 -16.41
CA GLY A 44 4.05 -22.44 -15.23
C GLY A 44 4.20 -21.04 -14.61
N THR A 45 3.52 -20.03 -15.16
CA THR A 45 3.44 -18.70 -14.53
C THR A 45 2.19 -18.60 -13.68
N LYS A 46 2.36 -18.42 -12.37
CA LYS A 46 1.28 -18.12 -11.44
C LYS A 46 1.01 -16.62 -11.43
N LEU A 47 -0.25 -16.25 -11.65
CA LEU A 47 -0.78 -14.91 -11.45
C LEU A 47 -1.72 -14.96 -10.27
N ARG A 48 -1.33 -14.34 -9.15
CA ARG A 48 -2.21 -14.14 -8.01
C ARG A 48 -2.48 -12.66 -7.79
N ILE A 49 -3.73 -12.31 -7.57
CA ILE A 49 -4.17 -10.96 -7.19
C ILE A 49 -4.98 -11.09 -5.91
N GLY A 50 -4.66 -10.27 -4.93
CA GLY A 50 -5.39 -10.16 -3.68
C GLY A 50 -5.63 -8.70 -3.31
N GLU A 51 -6.50 -8.50 -2.33
CA GLU A 51 -6.65 -7.24 -1.62
C GLU A 51 -6.33 -7.47 -0.14
N ALA A 52 -5.78 -6.45 0.53
CA ALA A 52 -5.64 -6.47 1.97
C ALA A 52 -6.02 -5.10 2.56
N ILE A 53 -6.61 -5.10 3.74
CA ILE A 53 -6.78 -3.88 4.53
C ILE A 53 -5.59 -3.80 5.48
N ALA A 54 -4.87 -2.69 5.46
CA ALA A 54 -3.78 -2.45 6.39
C ALA A 54 -3.81 -1.00 6.88
N GLY A 55 -3.32 -0.75 8.09
CA GLY A 55 -3.37 0.59 8.67
C GLY A 55 -2.36 0.85 9.76
N ASP A 56 -2.31 2.12 10.16
CA ASP A 56 -1.59 2.61 11.33
C ASP A 56 -2.58 3.23 12.33
N ASP A 57 -2.06 3.93 13.34
CA ASP A 57 -2.82 4.70 14.32
C ASP A 57 -3.67 5.83 13.72
N THR A 58 -3.48 6.16 12.44
CA THR A 58 -4.18 7.27 11.77
C THR A 58 -5.28 6.83 10.83
N GLY A 59 -5.28 5.58 10.37
CA GLY A 59 -6.32 5.07 9.48
C GLY A 59 -5.97 3.73 8.84
N ILE A 60 -6.88 3.22 8.01
CA ILE A 60 -6.71 2.05 7.17
C ILE A 60 -6.80 2.41 5.68
N VAL A 61 -6.10 1.64 4.86
CA VAL A 61 -6.09 1.73 3.41
C VAL A 61 -6.21 0.33 2.81
N THR A 62 -6.89 0.22 1.67
CA THR A 62 -6.94 -1.03 0.90
C THR A 62 -5.72 -1.13 -0.02
N LEU A 63 -4.98 -2.23 0.10
CA LEU A 63 -3.83 -2.59 -0.70
C LEU A 63 -4.25 -3.48 -1.87
N THR A 64 -3.69 -3.24 -3.06
CA THR A 64 -3.70 -4.23 -4.16
C THR A 64 -2.42 -5.07 -4.06
N LEU A 65 -2.58 -6.38 -3.91
CA LEU A 65 -1.48 -7.33 -3.74
C LEU A 65 -1.31 -8.22 -4.98
N ARG A 66 -0.05 -8.51 -5.32
CA ARG A 66 0.32 -9.40 -6.43
C ARG A 66 1.27 -10.49 -5.95
N ASN A 67 1.02 -11.72 -6.41
CA ASN A 67 1.89 -12.87 -6.18
C ASN A 67 2.30 -12.96 -4.70
N GLU A 68 3.59 -13.08 -4.38
CA GLU A 68 4.15 -13.33 -3.05
C GLU A 68 3.76 -12.27 -2.00
N GLN A 69 3.35 -11.08 -2.44
CA GLN A 69 2.86 -10.02 -1.53
C GLN A 69 1.66 -10.48 -0.70
N ILE A 70 0.83 -11.38 -1.25
CA ILE A 70 -0.32 -11.97 -0.55
C ILE A 70 0.13 -12.77 0.67
N ASP A 71 1.22 -13.53 0.55
CA ASP A 71 1.74 -14.35 1.66
C ASP A 71 2.41 -13.49 2.73
N VAL A 72 3.08 -12.39 2.33
CA VAL A 72 3.68 -11.41 3.25
C VAL A 72 2.61 -10.68 4.05
N CYS A 73 1.46 -10.39 3.44
CA CYS A 73 0.36 -9.70 4.09
C CYS A 73 -0.56 -10.67 4.85
N ALA A 74 -0.01 -11.46 5.76
CA ALA A 74 -0.85 -12.27 6.66
C ALA A 74 -1.58 -11.39 7.67
N VAL A 75 -2.79 -11.77 8.09
CA VAL A 75 -3.57 -11.02 9.07
C VAL A 75 -2.80 -10.85 10.38
N GLY A 76 -2.75 -9.61 10.89
CA GLY A 76 -1.99 -9.25 12.08
C GLY A 76 -0.50 -8.97 11.83
N ALA A 77 0.03 -9.27 10.64
CA ALA A 77 1.44 -9.07 10.35
C ALA A 77 1.79 -7.56 10.33
N PRO A 78 2.90 -7.15 10.98
CA PRO A 78 3.48 -5.84 10.74
C PRO A 78 4.22 -5.88 9.41
N ILE A 79 3.93 -4.92 8.53
CA ILE A 79 4.56 -4.81 7.22
C ILE A 79 5.12 -3.41 6.98
N VAL A 80 6.10 -3.35 6.09
CA VAL A 80 6.73 -2.12 5.63
C VAL A 80 6.49 -2.01 4.13
N ILE A 81 5.85 -0.91 3.73
CA ILE A 81 5.63 -0.55 2.34
C ILE A 81 6.71 0.45 1.95
N ARG A 82 7.40 0.20 0.83
CA ARG A 82 8.42 1.08 0.25
C ARG A 82 8.03 1.48 -1.15
N ASN A 83 8.13 2.78 -1.45
CA ASN A 83 7.84 3.34 -2.77
C ASN A 83 6.46 2.92 -3.31
N GLY A 84 5.44 2.99 -2.45
CA GLY A 84 4.06 2.76 -2.84
C GLY A 84 3.50 3.92 -3.65
N LYS A 85 2.40 3.64 -4.36
CA LYS A 85 1.62 4.64 -5.09
C LYS A 85 0.13 4.42 -4.89
N VAL A 86 -0.60 5.52 -4.82
CA VAL A 86 -2.06 5.53 -4.78
C VAL A 86 -2.58 5.50 -6.21
N GLU A 87 -3.43 4.52 -6.50
CA GLU A 87 -4.13 4.35 -7.78
C GLU A 87 -5.63 4.38 -7.58
N MET A 88 -6.34 4.87 -8.59
CA MET A 88 -7.81 4.89 -8.58
C MET A 88 -8.37 3.57 -9.08
N PHE A 89 -9.31 3.01 -8.34
CA PHE A 89 -10.07 1.82 -8.71
C PHE A 89 -11.54 2.02 -8.39
N LYS A 90 -12.38 2.10 -9.44
CA LYS A 90 -13.84 2.25 -9.34
C LYS A 90 -14.26 3.41 -8.41
N GLY A 91 -13.68 4.60 -8.58
CA GLY A 91 -13.98 5.78 -7.77
C GLY A 91 -13.26 5.85 -6.42
N HIS A 92 -12.53 4.80 -6.01
CA HIS A 92 -11.86 4.76 -4.71
C HIS A 92 -10.34 4.62 -4.85
N ILE A 93 -9.60 5.02 -3.81
CA ILE A 93 -8.15 4.82 -3.80
C ILE A 93 -7.77 3.39 -3.39
N ARG A 94 -6.71 2.89 -4.02
CA ARG A 94 -5.96 1.67 -3.63
C ARG A 94 -4.49 2.01 -3.53
N LEU A 95 -3.81 1.49 -2.52
CA LEU A 95 -2.36 1.57 -2.44
C LEU A 95 -1.75 0.33 -3.09
N GLU A 96 -0.87 0.52 -4.06
CA GLU A 96 -0.14 -0.56 -4.71
C GLU A 96 1.36 -0.26 -4.76
N VAL A 97 2.13 -1.31 -5.04
CA VAL A 97 3.57 -1.24 -5.18
C VAL A 97 3.94 -1.68 -6.59
N ASP A 98 4.70 -0.83 -7.29
CA ASP A 98 5.20 -1.13 -8.63
C ASP A 98 6.54 -1.89 -8.59
N LYS A 99 7.17 -2.07 -9.76
CA LYS A 99 8.45 -2.79 -9.91
C LYS A 99 9.62 -2.19 -9.13
N TRP A 100 9.53 -0.95 -8.65
CA TRP A 100 10.58 -0.26 -7.92
C TRP A 100 10.35 -0.21 -6.41
N GLY A 101 9.13 -0.54 -5.97
CA GLY A 101 8.82 -0.65 -4.56
C GLY A 101 8.80 -2.09 -4.06
N LYS A 102 8.52 -2.24 -2.76
CA LYS A 102 8.32 -3.56 -2.15
C LYS A 102 7.42 -3.49 -0.92
N ILE A 103 6.74 -4.60 -0.66
CA ILE A 103 6.08 -4.90 0.61
C ILE A 103 6.91 -5.99 1.28
N VAL A 104 7.34 -5.75 2.52
CA VAL A 104 8.12 -6.71 3.30
C VAL A 104 7.57 -6.81 4.71
N ALA A 105 7.76 -7.95 5.36
CA ALA A 105 7.51 -8.06 6.79
C ALA A 105 8.39 -7.06 7.56
N SER A 106 7.85 -6.47 8.61
CA SER A 106 8.63 -5.62 9.51
C SER A 106 9.49 -6.49 10.42
N GLU A 107 10.75 -6.13 10.57
CA GLU A 107 11.67 -6.76 11.54
C GLU A 107 11.37 -6.29 12.98
N GLU A 108 10.71 -5.14 13.12
CA GLU A 108 10.37 -4.53 14.40
C GLU A 108 8.91 -4.78 14.75
N ALA A 109 8.64 -4.97 16.04
CA ALA A 109 7.27 -4.92 16.54
C ALA A 109 6.73 -3.50 16.38
N LEU A 110 5.56 -3.37 15.76
CA LEU A 110 4.85 -2.09 15.67
C LEU A 110 3.94 -1.95 16.89
N GLU A 111 4.26 -1.06 17.81
CA GLU A 111 3.48 -0.83 19.04
C GLU A 111 2.45 0.29 18.85
N PHE A 112 1.42 0.01 18.05
CA PHE A 112 0.24 0.87 17.92
C PHE A 112 -1.03 0.04 17.70
N GLU A 113 -2.17 0.62 18.04
CA GLU A 113 -3.48 0.11 17.63
C GLU A 113 -3.87 0.72 16.28
N VAL A 114 -4.42 -0.09 15.39
CA VAL A 114 -4.84 0.38 14.06
C VAL A 114 -6.17 1.13 14.20
N ASN A 115 -6.22 2.38 13.73
CA ASN A 115 -7.47 3.11 13.64
C ASN A 115 -8.29 2.60 12.44
N LYS A 116 -9.26 1.72 12.71
CA LYS A 116 -10.14 1.12 11.70
C LYS A 116 -11.33 2.02 11.32
N GLU A 117 -11.57 3.10 12.05
CA GLU A 117 -12.70 4.01 11.81
C GLU A 117 -12.41 4.99 10.66
N ASN A 118 -11.14 5.27 10.41
CA ASN A 118 -10.71 6.14 9.31
C ASN A 118 -10.24 5.31 8.10
N ASP A 119 -11.17 4.89 7.24
CA ASP A 119 -10.86 4.23 5.97
C ASP A 119 -10.68 5.24 4.84
N VAL A 120 -9.42 5.53 4.50
CA VAL A 120 -9.12 6.47 3.39
C VAL A 120 -9.50 5.91 2.03
N SER A 121 -9.65 4.59 1.90
CA SER A 121 -10.11 3.91 0.69
C SER A 121 -11.62 3.88 0.54
N ALA A 122 -12.39 4.26 1.56
CA ALA A 122 -13.85 4.35 1.48
C ALA A 122 -14.33 5.65 0.80
N THR A 123 -13.50 6.70 0.80
CA THR A 123 -13.80 7.96 0.12
C THR A 123 -13.96 7.74 -1.38
N GLU A 124 -15.07 8.21 -1.94
CA GLU A 124 -15.35 8.19 -3.38
C GLU A 124 -14.92 9.51 -4.02
N TYR A 125 -14.24 9.40 -5.16
CA TYR A 125 -13.73 10.52 -5.95
C TYR A 125 -14.31 10.48 -7.35
N GLU A 126 -14.72 11.65 -7.84
CA GLU A 126 -15.15 11.86 -9.22
C GLU A 126 -14.05 12.53 -10.04
N LEU A 127 -13.84 12.06 -11.27
CA LEU A 127 -12.94 12.71 -12.20
C LEU A 127 -13.61 14.00 -12.70
N VAL A 128 -13.10 15.15 -12.27
CA VAL A 128 -13.53 16.44 -12.82
C VAL A 128 -12.62 16.78 -14.02
N PRO A 129 -13.14 16.80 -15.25
CA PRO A 129 -12.38 17.31 -16.39
C PRO A 129 -12.15 18.80 -16.19
N VAL A 130 -10.89 19.22 -16.31
CA VAL A 130 -10.56 20.64 -16.30
C VAL A 130 -10.95 21.19 -17.66
N ASP A 131 -11.99 22.01 -17.73
CA ASP A 131 -12.30 22.78 -18.93
C ASP A 131 -11.15 23.75 -19.18
N GLU A 132 -10.31 23.46 -20.17
CA GLU A 132 -9.33 24.40 -20.70
C GLU A 132 -10.09 25.58 -21.33
N ARG A 133 -10.19 26.70 -20.61
CA ARG A 133 -10.64 27.99 -21.14
C ARG A 133 -9.46 28.86 -21.53
#